data_AF-A0A318CXD1-F1
#
_entry.id   AF-A0A318CXD1-F1
#
_cell.length_a   1.000
_cell.length_b   1.000
_cell.length_c   1.000
_cell.angle_alpha   90.00
_cell.angle_beta   90.00
_cell.angle_gamma   90.00
#
_symmetry.space_group_name_H-M   'P 1'
#
loop_
_entity.id
_entity.type
_entity.pdbx_description
1 polymer ?
#
loop_
_entity_poly.entity_id
_entity_poly.type
_entity_poly.pdbx_seq_one_letter_code
_entity_poly.pdbx_strand_id
1 'polypeptide(L)'
;MTKKKNSKKTQRKLKSKRQKKKLKLVKSKTQPQSHLPPEIQQLISRPSFADMEAPDGYIPVSITQAIMEYAKPLIELSESDDIKDQNDILQIVQALWNYTIMLEDDKNNDGMKSSILNSIKSTYSMKSREANDFLNKMLERKNYLFPPEIQKKPSMTMFMKQDVSNLITEFNYNKLYSPSGLIPPNTKDKALVKAIIKMDKFMLDEADYDDWEDHYFSMEKECVDRFHSWLNDKGLTEYSEDFPYWIQTYLNFIYNYMHDDIVLLKDVPSIYIEEFFADYVLRKIMVEPHEYIQFIPAIKTFYIFLQEKEYIDEPEPMKSLLDSFEPIFIEILRKRFG
;
A
#
# COMPACT_ATOMS: atom_id res chain seq x y z
N MET A 1 -7.89 -60.75 40.80
CA MET A 1 -8.66 -59.54 41.18
C MET A 1 -7.88 -58.33 40.67
N THR A 2 -8.20 -57.67 39.54
CA THR A 2 -9.19 -56.57 39.40
C THR A 2 -9.13 -55.57 40.58
N LYS A 3 -9.05 -54.24 40.42
CA LYS A 3 -9.52 -53.32 39.36
C LYS A 3 -9.10 -51.86 39.68
N LYS A 4 -8.78 -51.07 38.63
CA LYS A 4 -9.22 -49.65 38.35
C LYS A 4 -8.84 -48.53 39.35
N LYS A 5 -8.27 -47.37 38.98
CA LYS A 5 -8.65 -46.27 38.03
C LYS A 5 -7.46 -45.26 38.01
N ASN A 6 -7.22 -44.35 37.07
CA ASN A 6 -7.80 -43.99 35.77
C ASN A 6 -6.80 -43.09 35.03
N SER A 7 -6.83 -43.22 33.71
CA SER A 7 -6.37 -42.31 32.68
C SER A 7 -6.64 -40.82 32.93
N LYS A 8 -5.67 -39.97 32.54
CA LYS A 8 -5.89 -38.66 31.90
C LYS A 8 -4.66 -38.24 31.08
N LYS A 9 -4.31 -39.07 30.09
CA LYS A 9 -3.68 -38.65 28.82
C LYS A 9 -4.81 -38.37 27.84
N THR A 10 -5.30 -37.14 27.71
CA THR A 10 -5.85 -36.60 26.44
C THR A 10 -6.27 -35.14 26.60
N GLN A 11 -6.03 -34.36 25.55
CA GLN A 11 -6.56 -33.00 25.26
C GLN A 11 -5.83 -31.79 25.88
N ARG A 12 -4.54 -31.64 25.58
CA ARG A 12 -4.08 -30.33 25.07
C ARG A 12 -4.15 -30.40 23.55
N LYS A 13 -5.34 -30.12 23.01
CA LYS A 13 -5.49 -29.87 21.57
C LYS A 13 -4.62 -28.65 21.25
N LEU A 14 -3.61 -28.88 20.44
CA LEU A 14 -3.07 -27.93 19.48
C LEU A 14 -4.23 -27.14 18.86
N LYS A 15 -4.51 -25.95 19.37
CA LYS A 15 -5.01 -24.86 18.54
C LYS A 15 -3.77 -24.08 18.13
N SER A 16 -3.12 -24.56 17.07
CA SER A 16 -2.39 -23.66 16.18
C SER A 16 -3.43 -22.72 15.58
N LYS A 17 -3.78 -21.67 16.33
CA LYS A 17 -4.36 -20.48 15.71
C LYS A 17 -3.18 -19.88 14.95
N ARG A 18 -3.30 -19.82 13.62
CA ARG A 18 -2.53 -18.86 12.82
C ARG A 18 -2.75 -17.50 13.49
N GLN A 19 -1.80 -17.04 14.30
CA GLN A 19 -1.81 -15.66 14.78
C GLN A 19 -1.69 -14.82 13.52
N LYS A 20 -2.77 -14.15 13.14
CA LYS A 20 -2.66 -13.02 12.23
C LYS A 20 -1.87 -11.97 13.01
N LYS A 21 -0.74 -11.55 12.46
CA LYS A 21 0.14 -10.58 13.10
C LYS A 21 -0.10 -9.23 12.43
N LYS A 22 0.02 -8.14 13.20
CA LYS A 22 0.17 -6.79 12.65
C LYS A 22 1.16 -6.81 11.48
N LEU A 23 0.91 -5.99 10.48
CA LEU A 23 1.81 -5.87 9.35
C LEU A 23 3.12 -5.26 9.83
N LYS A 24 4.24 -5.85 9.41
CA LYS A 24 5.56 -5.29 9.74
C LYS A 24 5.91 -4.18 8.75
N LEU A 25 6.35 -3.03 9.27
CA LEU A 25 7.00 -2.02 8.44
C LEU A 25 8.35 -2.56 7.95
N VAL A 26 8.67 -2.24 6.70
CA VAL A 26 10.00 -2.47 6.15
C VAL A 26 10.77 -1.18 6.37
N LYS A 27 11.54 -1.14 7.47
CA LYS A 27 12.15 0.10 7.96
C LYS A 27 13.36 0.50 7.15
N SER A 28 13.42 1.77 6.77
CA SER A 28 14.63 2.43 6.30
C SER A 28 15.55 2.73 7.49
N LYS A 29 16.36 1.74 7.91
CA LYS A 29 17.45 1.80 8.91
C LYS A 29 17.28 2.71 10.15
N THR A 30 17.22 2.05 11.32
CA THR A 30 17.76 2.64 12.58
C THR A 30 18.45 1.65 13.51
N GLN A 31 18.31 0.33 13.34
CA GLN A 31 19.09 -0.63 14.13
C GLN A 31 19.58 -1.84 13.31
N PRO A 32 20.87 -2.21 13.41
CA PRO A 32 21.38 -3.42 12.81
C PRO A 32 20.81 -4.64 13.56
N GLN A 33 19.92 -5.41 12.92
CA GLN A 33 19.51 -6.72 13.41
C GLN A 33 20.66 -7.71 13.21
N SER A 34 21.57 -7.76 14.18
CA SER A 34 22.85 -8.49 14.16
C SER A 34 22.75 -10.02 14.15
N HIS A 35 21.56 -10.60 14.05
CA HIS A 35 21.35 -12.06 14.17
C HIS A 35 20.90 -12.75 12.88
N LEU A 36 20.67 -12.00 11.79
CA LEU A 36 20.21 -12.56 10.53
C LEU A 36 21.38 -12.75 9.54
N PRO A 37 21.33 -13.77 8.66
CA PRO A 37 22.28 -13.92 7.58
C PRO A 37 22.42 -12.64 6.73
N PRO A 38 23.60 -12.30 6.20
CA PRO A 38 23.83 -11.08 5.43
C PRO A 38 22.85 -10.88 4.26
N GLU A 39 22.49 -11.97 3.57
CA GLU A 39 21.52 -11.97 2.47
C GLU A 39 20.12 -11.55 2.92
N ILE A 40 19.71 -11.97 4.13
CA ILE A 40 18.43 -11.59 4.74
C ILE A 40 18.51 -10.17 5.31
N GLN A 41 19.67 -9.78 5.86
CA GLN A 41 19.91 -8.41 6.31
C GLN A 41 19.83 -7.41 5.15
N GLN A 42 20.34 -7.75 3.95
CA GLN A 42 20.22 -6.94 2.74
C GLN A 42 18.77 -6.80 2.25
N LEU A 43 17.94 -7.84 2.42
CA LEU A 43 16.51 -7.79 2.07
C LEU A 43 15.68 -6.95 3.06
N ILE A 44 16.12 -6.84 4.31
CA ILE A 44 15.40 -6.14 5.39
C ILE A 44 15.90 -4.70 5.57
N SER A 45 17.20 -4.46 5.38
CA SER A 45 17.86 -3.15 5.56
C SER A 45 18.05 -2.47 4.22
N ARG A 46 16.99 -1.86 3.69
CA ARG A 46 17.05 -1.06 2.46
C ARG A 46 16.94 0.44 2.77
N PRO A 47 17.53 1.32 1.95
CA PRO A 47 17.24 2.74 2.03
C PRO A 47 15.76 3.02 1.78
N SER A 48 15.26 4.18 2.21
CA SER A 48 13.93 4.67 1.83
C SER A 48 13.81 4.74 0.31
N PHE A 49 12.60 4.57 -0.23
CA PHE A 49 12.38 4.74 -1.67
C PHE A 49 12.78 6.13 -2.18
N ALA A 50 12.68 7.17 -1.34
CA ALA A 50 13.17 8.51 -1.65
C ALA A 50 14.70 8.59 -1.84
N ASP A 51 15.44 7.76 -1.11
CA ASP A 51 16.91 7.77 -1.08
C ASP A 51 17.53 6.75 -2.06
N MET A 52 16.71 5.95 -2.74
CA MET A 52 17.20 4.96 -3.68
C MET A 52 17.70 5.62 -4.96
N GLU A 53 19.01 5.58 -5.16
CA GLU A 53 19.62 5.93 -6.44
C GLU A 53 19.35 4.83 -7.48
N ALA A 54 18.79 5.24 -8.62
CA ALA A 54 18.60 4.41 -9.81
C ALA A 54 19.51 4.91 -10.95
N PRO A 55 19.91 4.03 -11.88
CA PRO A 55 20.62 4.45 -13.09
C PRO A 55 19.80 5.46 -13.91
N ASP A 56 20.48 6.30 -14.69
CA ASP A 56 19.83 7.30 -15.55
C ASP A 56 18.78 6.66 -16.47
N GLY A 57 17.57 7.24 -16.49
CA GLY A 57 16.44 6.72 -17.24
C GLY A 57 15.68 5.57 -16.56
N TYR A 58 15.99 5.29 -15.29
CA TYR A 58 15.30 4.27 -14.51
C TYR A 58 14.85 4.79 -13.15
N ILE A 59 13.81 4.17 -12.61
CA ILE A 59 13.25 4.49 -11.29
C ILE A 59 13.18 3.24 -10.41
N PRO A 60 13.38 3.38 -9.09
CA PRO A 60 13.19 2.28 -8.17
C PRO A 60 11.69 2.00 -8.01
N VAL A 61 11.29 0.73 -8.12
CA VAL A 61 9.92 0.26 -7.89
C VAL A 61 9.93 -0.99 -7.02
N SER A 62 8.86 -1.21 -6.26
CA SER A 62 8.68 -2.49 -5.57
C SER A 62 8.39 -3.62 -6.58
N ILE A 63 8.64 -4.87 -6.20
CA ILE A 63 8.29 -6.02 -7.05
C ILE A 63 6.80 -6.02 -7.41
N THR A 64 5.92 -5.63 -6.48
CA THR A 64 4.48 -5.52 -6.73
C THR A 64 4.18 -4.46 -7.79
N GLN A 65 4.77 -3.26 -7.66
CA GLN A 65 4.66 -2.21 -8.68
C GLN A 65 5.18 -2.68 -10.05
N ALA A 66 6.32 -3.38 -10.07
CA ALA A 66 6.89 -3.91 -11.30
C ALA A 66 5.95 -4.91 -12.00
N ILE A 67 5.36 -5.84 -11.23
CA ILE A 67 4.40 -6.82 -11.75
C ILE A 67 3.15 -6.13 -12.30
N MET A 68 2.65 -5.10 -11.62
CA MET A 68 1.44 -4.39 -12.03
C MET A 68 1.66 -3.52 -13.26
N GLU A 69 2.81 -2.83 -13.36
CA GLU A 69 3.18 -2.08 -14.57
C GLU A 69 3.38 -3.01 -15.77
N TYR A 70 4.00 -4.17 -15.52
CA TYR A 70 4.13 -5.23 -16.51
C TYR A 70 2.75 -5.73 -16.98
N ALA A 71 1.79 -5.87 -16.06
CA ALA A 71 0.46 -6.40 -16.30
C ALA A 71 -0.49 -5.48 -17.08
N LYS A 72 -0.21 -4.17 -17.19
CA LYS A 72 -1.12 -3.19 -17.82
C LYS A 72 -1.77 -3.65 -19.12
N PRO A 73 -1.04 -4.21 -20.12
CA PRO A 73 -1.66 -4.64 -21.38
C PRO A 73 -2.70 -5.77 -21.20
N LEU A 74 -2.52 -6.64 -20.21
CA LEU A 74 -3.49 -7.70 -19.91
C LEU A 74 -4.75 -7.12 -19.27
N ILE A 75 -4.57 -6.18 -18.34
CA ILE A 75 -5.68 -5.51 -17.64
C ILE A 75 -6.51 -4.70 -18.65
N GLU A 76 -5.85 -3.88 -19.48
CA GLU A 76 -6.48 -3.06 -20.53
C GLU A 76 -7.26 -3.90 -21.55
N LEU A 77 -6.78 -5.10 -21.88
CA LEU A 77 -7.45 -6.00 -22.82
C LEU A 77 -8.75 -6.62 -22.29
N SER A 78 -8.92 -6.71 -20.98
CA SER A 78 -10.07 -7.40 -20.39
C SER A 78 -11.35 -6.57 -20.39
N GLU A 79 -11.25 -5.24 -20.32
CA GLU A 79 -12.36 -4.29 -20.17
C GLU A 79 -13.42 -4.70 -19.11
N SER A 80 -13.11 -5.64 -18.21
CA SER A 80 -14.06 -6.31 -17.32
C SER A 80 -13.81 -5.92 -15.87
N ASP A 81 -14.85 -5.45 -15.21
CA ASP A 81 -14.87 -5.19 -13.77
C ASP A 81 -15.23 -6.45 -12.93
N ASP A 82 -15.38 -7.63 -13.55
CA ASP A 82 -15.69 -8.86 -12.83
C ASP A 82 -14.48 -9.39 -12.05
N ILE A 83 -14.66 -9.62 -10.74
CA ILE A 83 -13.63 -10.12 -9.82
C ILE A 83 -13.04 -11.46 -10.27
N LYS A 84 -13.83 -12.33 -10.88
CA LYS A 84 -13.36 -13.63 -11.38
C LYS A 84 -12.40 -13.43 -12.56
N ASP A 85 -12.77 -12.55 -13.48
CA ASP A 85 -11.92 -12.22 -14.63
C ASP A 85 -10.61 -11.59 -14.16
N GLN A 86 -10.65 -10.67 -13.19
CA GLN A 86 -9.44 -10.08 -12.60
C GLN A 86 -8.52 -11.12 -11.95
N ASN A 87 -9.07 -12.12 -11.24
CA ASN A 87 -8.26 -13.20 -10.67
C ASN A 87 -7.57 -14.06 -11.74
N ASP A 88 -8.29 -14.40 -12.81
CA ASP A 88 -7.74 -15.17 -13.92
C ASP A 88 -6.62 -14.39 -14.64
N ILE A 89 -6.80 -13.07 -14.81
CA ILE A 89 -5.77 -12.18 -15.35
C ILE A 89 -4.52 -12.17 -14.48
N LEU A 90 -4.66 -12.02 -13.16
CA LEU A 90 -3.52 -12.01 -12.24
C LEU A 90 -2.76 -13.35 -12.24
N GLN A 91 -3.46 -14.48 -12.39
CA GLN A 91 -2.81 -15.77 -12.55
C GLN A 91 -1.98 -15.84 -13.84
N ILE A 92 -2.52 -15.32 -14.96
CA ILE A 92 -1.79 -15.24 -16.23
C ILE A 92 -0.55 -14.35 -16.09
N VAL A 93 -0.69 -13.17 -15.48
CA VAL A 93 0.42 -12.24 -15.20
C VAL A 93 1.52 -12.94 -14.41
N GLN A 94 1.17 -13.62 -13.32
CA GLN A 94 2.14 -14.29 -12.47
C GLN A 94 2.85 -15.43 -13.19
N ALA A 95 2.12 -16.22 -13.99
CA ALA A 95 2.71 -17.28 -14.81
C ALA A 95 3.67 -16.70 -15.87
N LEU A 96 3.26 -15.63 -16.57
CA LEU A 96 4.11 -14.92 -17.53
C LEU A 96 5.38 -14.37 -16.88
N TRP A 97 5.25 -13.67 -15.76
CA TRP A 97 6.36 -13.10 -15.01
C TRP A 97 7.37 -14.19 -14.62
N ASN A 98 6.91 -15.28 -14.02
CA ASN A 98 7.76 -16.40 -13.63
C ASN A 98 8.42 -17.08 -14.83
N TYR A 99 7.70 -17.21 -15.96
CA TYR A 99 8.26 -17.77 -17.18
C TYR A 99 9.38 -16.88 -17.72
N THR A 100 9.25 -15.55 -17.70
CA THR A 100 10.34 -14.65 -18.12
C THR A 100 11.59 -14.79 -17.23
N ILE A 101 11.43 -14.99 -15.92
CA ILE A 101 12.55 -15.23 -15.00
C ILE A 101 13.24 -16.55 -15.34
N MET A 102 12.47 -17.60 -15.64
CA MET A 102 13.05 -18.88 -16.06
C MET A 102 13.86 -18.76 -17.36
N LEU A 103 13.38 -17.95 -18.31
CA LEU A 103 14.10 -17.70 -19.56
C LEU A 103 15.41 -16.95 -19.35
N GLU A 104 15.49 -16.03 -18.37
CA GLU A 104 16.76 -15.38 -17.99
C GLU A 104 17.79 -16.37 -17.44
N ASP A 105 17.33 -17.44 -16.80
CA ASP A 105 18.17 -18.51 -16.26
C ASP A 105 18.51 -19.60 -17.31
N ASP A 106 18.22 -19.36 -18.59
CA ASP A 106 18.32 -20.33 -19.69
C ASP A 106 17.50 -21.62 -19.46
N LYS A 107 16.46 -21.56 -18.63
CA LYS A 107 15.57 -22.69 -18.30
C LYS A 107 14.30 -22.62 -19.15
N ASN A 108 14.35 -23.20 -20.35
CA ASN A 108 13.14 -23.30 -21.16
C ASN A 108 12.18 -24.37 -20.62
N ASN A 109 10.88 -24.07 -20.59
CA ASN A 109 9.82 -24.96 -20.14
C ASN A 109 8.61 -24.88 -21.09
N ASP A 110 8.59 -25.75 -22.08
CA ASP A 110 7.53 -25.78 -23.11
C ASP A 110 6.15 -26.12 -22.52
N GLY A 111 6.10 -26.87 -21.40
CA GLY A 111 4.86 -27.16 -20.69
C GLY A 111 4.25 -25.91 -20.06
N MET A 112 5.07 -25.10 -19.39
CA MET A 112 4.66 -23.82 -18.82
C MET A 112 4.23 -22.84 -19.92
N LYS A 113 5.01 -22.73 -20.99
CA LYS A 113 4.67 -21.92 -22.17
C LYS A 113 3.31 -22.30 -22.75
N SER A 114 3.06 -23.60 -22.93
CA SER A 114 1.80 -24.11 -23.47
C SER A 114 0.62 -23.82 -22.52
N SER A 115 0.82 -23.96 -21.21
CA SER A 115 -0.19 -23.61 -20.21
C SER A 115 -0.56 -22.13 -20.27
N ILE A 116 0.43 -21.24 -20.32
CA ILE A 116 0.23 -19.78 -20.43
C ILE A 116 -0.55 -19.43 -21.70
N LEU A 117 -0.14 -20.01 -22.84
CA LEU A 117 -0.83 -19.78 -24.11
C LEU A 117 -2.28 -20.23 -24.06
N ASN A 118 -2.58 -21.35 -23.42
CA ASN A 118 -3.95 -21.83 -23.27
C ASN A 118 -4.78 -20.87 -22.40
N SER A 119 -4.23 -20.38 -21.29
CA SER A 119 -4.90 -19.41 -20.43
C SER A 119 -5.17 -18.08 -21.16
N ILE A 120 -4.20 -17.55 -21.92
CA ILE A 120 -4.39 -16.32 -22.71
C ILE A 120 -5.52 -16.52 -23.74
N LYS A 121 -5.52 -17.65 -24.46
CA LYS A 121 -6.57 -17.95 -25.45
C LYS A 121 -7.94 -18.06 -24.81
N SER A 122 -8.05 -18.71 -23.65
CA SER A 122 -9.35 -18.89 -22.98
C SER A 122 -9.87 -17.58 -22.40
N THR A 123 -9.02 -16.78 -21.75
CA THR A 123 -9.44 -15.56 -21.06
C THR A 123 -9.77 -14.44 -22.05
N TYR A 124 -8.98 -14.26 -23.12
CA TYR A 124 -9.16 -13.17 -24.07
C TYR A 124 -9.79 -13.61 -25.41
N SER A 125 -10.25 -14.86 -25.51
CA SER A 125 -10.81 -15.43 -26.75
C SER A 125 -9.91 -15.29 -27.99
N MET A 126 -8.59 -15.23 -27.78
CA MET A 126 -7.61 -15.03 -28.84
C MET A 126 -7.37 -16.30 -29.67
N LYS A 127 -7.05 -16.12 -30.96
CA LYS A 127 -6.60 -17.24 -31.81
C LYS A 127 -5.18 -17.66 -31.45
N SER A 128 -4.78 -18.89 -31.80
CA SER A 128 -3.45 -19.41 -31.45
C SER A 128 -2.27 -18.54 -31.89
N ARG A 129 -2.32 -17.96 -33.10
CA ARG A 129 -1.27 -17.06 -33.61
C ARG A 129 -1.22 -15.77 -32.80
N GLU A 130 -2.38 -15.16 -32.57
CA GLU A 130 -2.53 -13.92 -31.81
C GLU A 130 -2.06 -14.07 -30.37
N ALA A 131 -2.44 -15.15 -29.69
CA ALA A 131 -1.97 -15.44 -28.33
C ALA A 131 -0.44 -15.64 -28.27
N ASN A 132 0.16 -16.22 -29.31
CA ASN A 132 1.61 -16.38 -29.38
C ASN A 132 2.34 -15.05 -29.66
N ASP A 133 1.78 -14.23 -30.56
CA ASP A 133 2.30 -12.89 -30.82
C ASP A 133 2.18 -12.01 -29.56
N PHE A 134 1.07 -12.12 -28.82
CA PHE A 134 0.88 -11.45 -27.54
C PHE A 134 1.86 -11.93 -26.47
N LEU A 135 2.06 -13.24 -26.32
CA LEU A 135 3.07 -13.80 -25.42
C LEU A 135 4.44 -13.19 -25.70
N ASN A 136 4.87 -13.17 -26.96
CA ASN A 136 6.17 -12.61 -27.35
C ASN A 136 6.28 -11.12 -27.01
N LYS A 137 5.23 -10.33 -27.28
CA LYS A 137 5.17 -8.91 -26.88
C LYS A 137 5.32 -8.74 -25.37
N MET A 138 4.71 -9.60 -24.57
CA MET A 138 4.86 -9.55 -23.12
C MET A 138 6.29 -9.92 -22.70
N LEU A 139 6.92 -10.92 -23.31
CA LEU A 139 8.34 -11.24 -23.05
C LEU A 139 9.26 -10.06 -23.37
N GLU A 140 9.06 -9.41 -24.53
CA GLU A 140 9.80 -8.21 -24.94
C GLU A 140 9.56 -7.05 -23.97
N ARG A 141 8.31 -6.82 -23.56
CA ARG A 141 7.95 -5.78 -22.59
C ARG A 141 8.67 -5.95 -21.27
N LYS A 142 8.79 -7.19 -20.75
CA LYS A 142 9.52 -7.44 -19.50
C LYS A 142 10.97 -6.97 -19.63
N ASN A 143 11.67 -7.40 -20.69
CA ASN A 143 13.07 -7.05 -20.90
C ASN A 143 13.27 -5.55 -21.14
N TYR A 144 12.31 -4.91 -21.80
CA TYR A 144 12.32 -3.48 -22.04
C TYR A 144 12.13 -2.66 -20.76
N LEU A 145 11.11 -3.00 -19.94
CA LEU A 145 10.81 -2.29 -18.70
C LEU A 145 11.81 -2.61 -17.59
N PHE A 146 12.28 -3.85 -17.50
CA PHE A 146 13.15 -4.35 -16.45
C PHE A 146 14.37 -5.08 -17.04
N PRO A 147 15.31 -4.36 -17.69
CA PRO A 147 16.47 -5.00 -18.30
C PRO A 147 17.29 -5.77 -17.25
N PRO A 148 17.61 -7.06 -17.46
CA PRO A 148 18.29 -7.89 -16.46
C PRO A 148 19.66 -7.33 -16.02
N GLU A 149 20.36 -6.66 -16.91
CA GLU A 149 21.72 -6.14 -16.73
C GLU A 149 21.83 -5.02 -15.68
N ILE A 150 20.74 -4.29 -15.42
CA ILE A 150 20.71 -3.23 -14.40
C ILE A 150 20.12 -3.70 -13.07
N GLN A 151 19.45 -4.86 -13.03
CA GLN A 151 18.80 -5.33 -11.82
C GLN A 151 19.84 -5.80 -10.80
N LYS A 152 19.71 -5.33 -9.55
CA LYS A 152 20.52 -5.83 -8.43
C LYS A 152 19.87 -7.12 -7.91
N LYS A 153 20.57 -8.25 -7.92
CA LYS A 153 20.10 -9.53 -7.34
C LYS A 153 20.97 -9.89 -6.11
N PRO A 154 20.37 -10.31 -4.96
CA PRO A 154 18.95 -10.31 -4.62
C PRO A 154 18.46 -8.93 -4.14
N SER A 155 17.30 -8.48 -4.60
CA SER A 155 16.70 -7.20 -4.18
C SER A 155 15.17 -7.29 -4.14
N MET A 156 14.55 -6.64 -3.14
CA MET A 156 13.09 -6.44 -3.06
C MET A 156 12.61 -5.21 -3.87
N THR A 157 13.55 -4.53 -4.52
CA THR A 157 13.34 -3.37 -5.39
C THR A 157 13.88 -3.70 -6.78
N MET A 158 13.15 -3.30 -7.81
CA MET A 158 13.58 -3.38 -9.21
C MET A 158 13.80 -1.98 -9.77
N PHE A 159 14.64 -1.87 -10.79
CA PHE A 159 14.79 -0.65 -11.56
C PHE A 159 13.95 -0.76 -12.83
N MET A 160 12.97 0.12 -12.95
CA MET A 160 12.06 0.17 -14.07
C MET A 160 12.43 1.31 -15.00
N LYS A 161 12.41 1.07 -16.30
CA LYS A 161 12.64 2.12 -17.29
C LYS A 161 11.56 3.21 -17.17
N GLN A 162 12.00 4.46 -17.08
CA GLN A 162 11.12 5.63 -17.06
C GLN A 162 11.07 6.26 -18.46
N ASP A 163 10.02 5.99 -19.20
CA ASP A 163 9.85 6.53 -20.57
C ASP A 163 9.10 7.87 -20.60
N VAL A 164 8.50 8.27 -19.48
CA VAL A 164 7.66 9.47 -19.37
C VAL A 164 8.10 10.30 -18.17
N SER A 165 8.47 11.55 -18.44
CA SER A 165 8.64 12.61 -17.43
C SER A 165 7.30 13.30 -17.26
N ASN A 166 6.84 13.40 -16.01
CA ASN A 166 5.55 13.97 -15.64
C ASN A 166 5.74 15.35 -15.03
N LEU A 167 4.89 16.31 -15.40
CA LEU A 167 4.90 17.60 -14.73
C LEU A 167 4.29 17.45 -13.32
N ILE A 168 5.13 17.44 -12.29
CA ILE A 168 4.69 17.45 -10.88
C ILE A 168 4.52 18.90 -10.40
N THR A 169 3.27 19.36 -10.40
CA THR A 169 2.87 20.65 -9.84
C THR A 169 2.44 20.52 -8.38
N GLU A 170 2.54 21.62 -7.64
CA GLU A 170 1.98 21.71 -6.29
C GLU A 170 0.45 21.61 -6.31
N PHE A 171 -0.14 21.18 -5.20
CA PHE A 171 -1.58 21.11 -5.06
C PHE A 171 -2.20 22.52 -4.98
N ASN A 172 -3.29 22.75 -5.71
CA ASN A 172 -3.98 24.03 -5.66
C ASN A 172 -4.93 24.11 -4.45
N TYR A 173 -4.43 24.61 -3.32
CA TYR A 173 -5.19 24.77 -2.08
C TYR A 173 -6.45 25.66 -2.19
N ASN A 174 -6.55 26.52 -3.22
CA ASN A 174 -7.78 27.29 -3.46
C ASN A 174 -8.98 26.39 -3.75
N LYS A 175 -8.74 25.16 -4.24
CA LYS A 175 -9.79 24.15 -4.46
C LYS A 175 -10.36 23.57 -3.15
N LEU A 176 -9.65 23.70 -2.02
CA LEU A 176 -10.18 23.34 -0.69
C LEU A 176 -11.00 24.48 -0.07
N TYR A 177 -11.30 25.49 -0.89
CA TYR A 177 -12.31 26.53 -0.75
C TYR A 177 -13.66 26.06 -0.18
N SER A 178 -13.88 25.92 1.13
CA SER A 178 -15.23 25.63 1.64
C SER A 178 -15.92 26.89 2.18
N PRO A 179 -17.05 27.34 1.58
CA PRO A 179 -17.88 28.40 2.14
C PRO A 179 -18.71 27.93 3.36
N SER A 180 -18.76 26.61 3.61
CA SER A 180 -19.55 26.02 4.68
C SER A 180 -18.85 26.16 6.04
N GLY A 181 -19.52 26.81 6.99
CA GLY A 181 -19.07 26.95 8.37
C GLY A 181 -18.92 25.60 9.10
N LEU A 182 -18.54 25.65 10.38
CA LEU A 182 -18.33 24.46 11.22
C LEU A 182 -19.55 23.52 11.21
N ILE A 183 -19.32 22.22 10.97
CA ILE A 183 -20.37 21.20 10.99
C ILE A 183 -20.30 20.46 12.33
N PRO A 184 -21.24 20.71 13.28
CA PRO A 184 -21.18 20.10 14.61
C PRO A 184 -21.36 18.57 14.56
N PRO A 185 -20.80 17.81 15.51
CA PRO A 185 -20.90 16.36 15.52
C PRO A 185 -22.30 15.87 15.87
N ASN A 186 -22.82 14.95 15.07
CA ASN A 186 -24.06 14.24 15.38
C ASN A 186 -23.79 12.94 16.17
N THR A 187 -24.83 12.16 16.42
CA THR A 187 -24.75 10.90 17.18
C THR A 187 -23.77 9.89 16.59
N LYS A 188 -23.69 9.78 15.25
CA LYS A 188 -22.75 8.86 14.58
C LYS A 188 -21.32 9.35 14.71
N ASP A 189 -21.09 10.65 14.55
CA ASP A 189 -19.76 11.25 14.73
C ASP A 189 -19.24 11.01 16.16
N LYS A 190 -20.11 11.20 17.17
CA LYS A 190 -19.77 10.89 18.57
C LYS A 190 -19.49 9.40 18.81
N ALA A 191 -20.14 8.51 18.07
CA ALA A 191 -19.86 7.08 18.13
C ALA A 191 -18.50 6.74 17.49
N LEU A 192 -18.19 7.35 16.35
CA LEU A 192 -16.88 7.25 15.70
C LEU A 192 -15.76 7.73 16.64
N VAL A 193 -15.89 8.91 17.25
CA VAL A 193 -14.87 9.42 18.18
C VAL A 193 -14.64 8.46 19.35
N LYS A 194 -15.71 7.87 19.92
CA LYS A 194 -15.57 6.82 20.94
C LYS A 194 -14.84 5.58 20.41
N ALA A 195 -15.06 5.20 19.16
CA ALA A 195 -14.37 4.09 18.53
C ALA A 195 -12.88 4.38 18.33
N ILE A 196 -12.52 5.60 17.91
CA ILE A 196 -11.11 6.04 17.78
C ILE A 196 -10.43 6.06 19.16
N ILE A 197 -11.06 6.65 20.18
CA ILE A 197 -10.51 6.66 21.55
C ILE A 197 -10.30 5.23 22.08
N LYS A 198 -11.22 4.31 21.77
CA LYS A 198 -11.06 2.91 22.13
C LYS A 198 -9.89 2.26 21.38
N MET A 199 -9.67 2.62 20.11
CA MET A 199 -8.53 2.16 19.34
C MET A 199 -7.20 2.69 19.91
N ASP A 200 -7.15 3.98 20.26
CA ASP A 200 -6.00 4.58 20.94
C ASP A 200 -5.67 3.86 22.24
N LYS A 201 -6.70 3.49 23.01
CA LYS A 201 -6.52 2.71 24.23
C LYS A 201 -5.92 1.33 23.95
N PHE A 202 -6.35 0.63 22.89
CA PHE A 202 -5.72 -0.64 22.51
C PHE A 202 -4.23 -0.46 22.14
N MET A 203 -3.85 0.66 21.53
CA MET A 203 -2.43 0.93 21.23
C MET A 203 -1.64 1.24 22.50
N LEU A 204 -2.20 2.03 23.43
CA LEU A 204 -1.58 2.34 24.71
C LEU A 204 -1.43 1.12 25.62
N ASP A 205 -2.42 0.23 25.62
CA ASP A 205 -2.41 -1.02 26.38
C ASP A 205 -1.56 -2.11 25.69
N GLU A 206 -0.95 -1.81 24.52
CA GLU A 206 -0.21 -2.74 23.66
C GLU A 206 -0.98 -4.05 23.41
N ALA A 207 -2.29 -3.94 23.19
CA ALA A 207 -3.18 -5.08 23.07
C ALA A 207 -2.82 -5.98 21.87
N ASP A 208 -3.06 -7.28 22.05
CA ASP A 208 -2.81 -8.29 21.01
C ASP A 208 -3.67 -8.00 19.77
N TYR A 209 -3.12 -8.30 18.58
CA TYR A 209 -3.79 -8.06 17.29
C TYR A 209 -5.22 -8.62 17.24
N ASP A 210 -5.39 -9.86 17.71
CA ASP A 210 -6.68 -10.55 17.72
C ASP A 210 -7.74 -9.83 18.60
N ASP A 211 -7.33 -8.97 19.54
CA ASP A 211 -8.25 -8.29 20.46
C ASP A 211 -8.84 -7.00 19.85
N TRP A 212 -8.17 -6.39 18.87
CA TRP A 212 -8.59 -5.13 18.28
C TRP A 212 -8.81 -5.16 16.76
N GLU A 213 -8.41 -6.20 16.02
CA GLU A 213 -8.54 -6.30 14.54
C GLU A 213 -9.96 -5.93 14.07
N ASP A 214 -10.99 -6.61 14.59
CA ASP A 214 -12.38 -6.41 14.19
C ASP A 214 -12.88 -5.00 14.55
N HIS A 215 -12.40 -4.47 15.69
CA HIS A 215 -12.73 -3.11 16.11
C HIS A 215 -12.11 -2.08 15.16
N TYR A 216 -10.85 -2.27 14.77
CA TYR A 216 -10.14 -1.40 13.84
C TYR A 216 -10.85 -1.34 12.48
N PHE A 217 -11.14 -2.48 11.86
CA PHE A 217 -11.78 -2.47 10.53
C PHE A 217 -13.18 -1.87 10.55
N SER A 218 -13.94 -2.09 11.63
CA SER A 218 -15.24 -1.43 11.79
C SER A 218 -15.10 0.08 11.97
N MET A 219 -14.10 0.53 12.72
CA MET A 219 -13.82 1.95 12.94
C MET A 219 -13.29 2.63 11.68
N GLU A 220 -12.35 2.01 10.97
CA GLU A 220 -11.78 2.51 9.71
C GLU A 220 -12.88 2.77 8.69
N LYS A 221 -13.75 1.79 8.47
CA LYS A 221 -14.88 1.92 7.53
C LYS A 221 -15.79 3.09 7.91
N GLU A 222 -16.22 3.16 9.16
CA GLU A 222 -17.07 4.27 9.62
C GLU A 222 -16.33 5.60 9.47
N CYS A 223 -15.04 5.68 9.81
CA CYS A 223 -14.25 6.90 9.68
C CYS A 223 -14.23 7.43 8.24
N VAL A 224 -13.97 6.55 7.28
CA VAL A 224 -13.96 6.83 5.83
C VAL A 224 -15.34 7.28 5.37
N ASP A 225 -16.41 6.56 5.73
CA ASP A 225 -17.79 6.89 5.35
C ASP A 225 -18.23 8.26 5.92
N ARG A 226 -17.86 8.56 7.17
CA ARG A 226 -18.16 9.84 7.83
C ARG A 226 -17.37 10.99 7.21
N PHE A 227 -16.10 10.76 6.86
CA PHE A 227 -15.27 11.78 6.22
C PHE A 227 -15.75 12.07 4.79
N HIS A 228 -16.12 11.05 4.01
CA HIS A 228 -16.80 11.19 2.72
C HIS A 228 -18.04 12.09 2.82
N SER A 229 -18.93 11.77 3.76
CA SER A 229 -20.15 12.54 3.99
C SER A 229 -19.84 14.00 4.35
N TRP A 230 -18.85 14.22 5.23
CA TRP A 230 -18.44 15.55 5.66
C TRP A 230 -17.83 16.38 4.51
N LEU A 231 -17.02 15.77 3.63
CA LEU A 231 -16.50 16.45 2.44
C LEU A 231 -17.64 16.92 1.53
N ASN A 232 -18.65 16.08 1.32
CA ASN A 232 -19.84 16.45 0.55
C ASN A 232 -20.62 17.61 1.19
N ASP A 233 -20.84 17.56 2.51
CA ASP A 233 -21.51 18.64 3.25
C ASP A 233 -20.69 19.95 3.23
N LYS A 234 -19.36 19.86 3.14
CA LYS A 234 -18.44 21.00 2.93
C LYS A 234 -18.39 21.49 1.49
N GLY A 235 -19.07 20.83 0.56
CA GLY A 235 -19.04 21.16 -0.88
C GLY A 235 -17.75 20.74 -1.60
N LEU A 236 -16.94 19.89 -0.98
CA LEU A 236 -15.68 19.35 -1.53
C LEU A 236 -15.93 18.05 -2.29
N THR A 237 -16.96 18.03 -3.14
CA THR A 237 -17.40 16.82 -3.86
C THR A 237 -16.37 16.30 -4.87
N GLU A 238 -15.47 17.17 -5.38
CA GLU A 238 -14.35 16.75 -6.25
C GLU A 238 -13.42 15.77 -5.51
N TYR A 239 -13.32 15.88 -4.18
CA TYR A 239 -12.39 15.11 -3.36
C TYR A 239 -13.06 14.04 -2.51
N SER A 240 -14.39 13.88 -2.61
CA SER A 240 -15.13 13.00 -1.70
C SER A 240 -14.79 11.53 -1.89
N GLU A 241 -14.27 11.11 -3.05
CA GLU A 241 -13.86 9.72 -3.29
C GLU A 241 -12.37 9.51 -2.94
N ASP A 242 -11.49 10.37 -3.48
CA ASP A 242 -10.04 10.20 -3.35
C ASP A 242 -9.54 10.43 -1.93
N PHE A 243 -9.99 11.50 -1.26
CA PHE A 243 -9.49 11.85 0.06
C PHE A 243 -9.79 10.76 1.10
N PRO A 244 -11.01 10.20 1.19
CA PRO A 244 -11.27 9.09 2.10
C PRO A 244 -10.42 7.84 1.82
N TYR A 245 -10.10 7.56 0.55
CA TYR A 245 -9.17 6.48 0.21
C TYR A 245 -7.73 6.75 0.71
N TRP A 246 -7.24 7.99 0.58
CA TRP A 246 -5.94 8.38 1.14
C TRP A 246 -5.92 8.29 2.67
N ILE A 247 -7.03 8.67 3.33
CA ILE A 247 -7.18 8.54 4.78
C ILE A 247 -7.25 7.09 5.22
N GLN A 248 -7.93 6.23 4.47
CA GLN A 248 -7.92 4.78 4.73
C GLN A 248 -6.48 4.23 4.74
N THR A 249 -5.67 4.66 3.77
CA THR A 249 -4.26 4.28 3.67
C THR A 249 -3.45 4.77 4.87
N TYR A 250 -3.68 6.03 5.29
CA TYR A 250 -3.02 6.63 6.45
C TYR A 250 -3.41 5.94 7.76
N LEU A 251 -4.69 5.67 8.00
CA LEU A 251 -5.17 4.95 9.19
C LEU A 251 -4.58 3.54 9.28
N ASN A 252 -4.47 2.85 8.15
CA ASN A 252 -3.80 1.54 8.09
C ASN A 252 -2.35 1.65 8.52
N PHE A 253 -1.62 2.64 8.01
CA PHE A 253 -0.24 2.89 8.43
C PHE A 253 -0.14 3.18 9.93
N ILE A 254 -1.01 4.02 10.49
CA ILE A 254 -0.97 4.37 11.91
C ILE A 254 -1.27 3.17 12.83
N TYR A 255 -2.34 2.42 12.56
CA TYR A 255 -2.85 1.43 13.52
C TYR A 255 -2.54 -0.03 13.17
N ASN A 256 -2.51 -0.36 11.88
CA ASN A 256 -2.41 -1.74 11.41
C ASN A 256 -0.97 -2.20 11.15
N TYR A 257 -0.04 -1.24 11.08
CA TYR A 257 1.39 -1.49 10.96
C TYR A 257 2.11 -1.38 12.32
N MET A 258 3.19 -2.17 12.48
CA MET A 258 4.03 -2.14 13.69
C MET A 258 5.04 -1.00 13.63
N HIS A 259 4.91 -0.07 14.57
CA HIS A 259 5.85 1.02 14.86
C HIS A 259 6.82 0.61 15.98
N ASP A 260 7.94 1.32 16.14
CA ASP A 260 8.83 1.11 17.32
C ASP A 260 8.23 1.72 18.59
N ASP A 261 7.49 2.81 18.43
CA ASP A 261 6.84 3.54 19.51
C ASP A 261 5.33 3.37 19.44
N ILE A 262 4.64 3.71 20.53
CA ILE A 262 3.18 3.84 20.52
C ILE A 262 2.81 5.05 19.67
N VAL A 263 2.09 4.82 18.58
CA VAL A 263 1.60 5.87 17.68
C VAL A 263 0.09 6.00 17.87
N LEU A 264 -0.37 7.22 18.11
CA LEU A 264 -1.78 7.56 18.21
C LEU A 264 -2.14 8.54 17.11
N LEU A 265 -3.35 8.47 16.57
CA LEU A 265 -3.77 9.36 15.48
C LEU A 265 -3.70 10.84 15.88
N LYS A 266 -4.01 11.18 17.13
CA LYS A 266 -3.90 12.56 17.63
C LYS A 266 -2.48 13.07 17.87
N ASP A 267 -1.49 12.18 17.94
CA ASP A 267 -0.10 12.52 18.30
C ASP A 267 0.86 11.59 17.56
N VAL A 268 1.03 11.85 16.26
CA VAL A 268 1.91 11.06 15.39
C VAL A 268 3.29 11.71 15.37
N PRO A 269 4.35 11.01 15.82
CA PRO A 269 5.71 11.53 15.75
C PRO A 269 6.14 11.85 14.31
N SER A 270 6.94 12.92 14.14
CA SER A 270 7.38 13.39 12.82
C SER A 270 8.08 12.33 11.98
N ILE A 271 8.87 11.47 12.63
CA ILE A 271 9.58 10.37 11.95
C ILE A 271 8.63 9.42 11.22
N TYR A 272 7.42 9.18 11.74
CA TYR A 272 6.44 8.32 11.09
C TYR A 272 5.71 9.04 9.95
N ILE A 273 5.60 10.37 10.00
CA ILE A 273 5.13 11.16 8.85
C ILE A 273 6.16 11.09 7.72
N GLU A 274 7.44 11.27 8.02
CA GLU A 274 8.52 11.11 7.05
C GLU A 274 8.54 9.69 6.45
N GLU A 275 8.48 8.64 7.28
CA GLU A 275 8.42 7.25 6.80
C GLU A 275 7.17 6.99 5.94
N PHE A 276 6.02 7.54 6.33
CA PHE A 276 4.77 7.39 5.59
C PHE A 276 4.92 7.90 4.15
N PHE A 277 5.42 9.13 3.98
CA PHE A 277 5.50 9.75 2.66
C PHE A 277 6.74 9.31 1.86
N ALA A 278 7.91 9.24 2.48
CA ALA A 278 9.17 8.95 1.79
C ALA A 278 9.35 7.46 1.44
N ASP A 279 8.70 6.55 2.17
CA ASP A 279 8.74 5.11 1.88
C ASP A 279 7.35 4.52 1.64
N TYR A 280 6.46 4.58 2.63
CA TYR A 280 5.26 3.76 2.63
C TYR A 280 4.34 4.03 1.43
N VAL A 281 3.92 5.29 1.24
CA VAL A 281 3.04 5.71 0.14
C VAL A 281 3.68 5.38 -1.21
N LEU A 282 4.93 5.81 -1.38
CA LEU A 282 5.73 5.65 -2.59
C LEU A 282 5.96 4.19 -3.00
N ARG A 283 5.90 3.27 -2.05
CA ARG A 283 6.13 1.85 -2.26
C ARG A 283 4.85 1.03 -2.36
N LYS A 284 3.83 1.39 -1.59
CA LYS A 284 2.59 0.60 -1.42
C LYS A 284 1.46 1.07 -2.31
N ILE A 285 1.43 2.35 -2.66
CA ILE A 285 0.34 2.95 -3.41
C ILE A 285 0.79 3.13 -4.85
N MET A 286 -0.07 2.71 -5.78
CA MET A 286 0.14 2.79 -7.22
C MET A 286 -0.93 3.68 -7.81
N VAL A 287 -0.57 4.93 -8.03
CA VAL A 287 -1.44 5.98 -8.56
C VAL A 287 -0.62 6.76 -9.58
N GLU A 288 -1.29 7.55 -10.42
CA GLU A 288 -0.60 8.41 -11.35
C GLU A 288 0.22 9.46 -10.58
N PRO A 289 1.38 9.90 -11.13
CA PRO A 289 2.30 10.78 -10.41
C PRO A 289 1.66 12.07 -9.86
N HIS A 290 0.68 12.62 -10.58
CA HIS A 290 -0.05 13.82 -10.20
C HIS A 290 -1.07 13.59 -9.07
N GLU A 291 -1.41 12.34 -8.75
CA GLU A 291 -2.35 12.01 -7.65
C GLU A 291 -1.63 12.00 -6.30
N TYR A 292 -0.33 11.68 -6.25
CA TYR A 292 0.43 11.68 -4.99
C TYR A 292 0.39 13.02 -4.26
N ILE A 293 0.32 14.14 -4.99
CA ILE A 293 0.29 15.48 -4.41
C ILE A 293 -0.98 15.72 -3.56
N GLN A 294 -2.00 14.87 -3.69
CA GLN A 294 -3.25 14.99 -2.94
C GLN A 294 -3.15 14.44 -1.50
N PHE A 295 -2.18 13.58 -1.18
CA PHE A 295 -2.12 12.92 0.13
C PHE A 295 -1.96 13.92 1.29
N ILE A 296 -1.05 14.90 1.17
CA ILE A 296 -0.83 15.90 2.21
C ILE A 296 -2.08 16.77 2.43
N PRO A 297 -2.68 17.37 1.38
CA PRO A 297 -3.95 18.08 1.48
C PRO A 297 -5.06 17.23 2.09
N ALA A 298 -5.16 15.95 1.74
CA ALA A 298 -6.16 15.03 2.29
C ALA A 298 -5.98 14.84 3.80
N ILE A 299 -4.76 14.58 4.27
CA ILE A 299 -4.47 14.43 5.70
C ILE A 299 -4.71 15.75 6.44
N LYS A 300 -4.28 16.90 5.91
CA LYS A 300 -4.59 18.22 6.51
C LYS A 300 -6.09 18.44 6.66
N THR A 301 -6.86 18.11 5.62
CA THR A 301 -8.32 18.22 5.61
C THR A 301 -8.97 17.27 6.61
N PHE A 302 -8.41 16.06 6.77
CA PHE A 302 -8.88 15.09 7.73
C PHE A 302 -8.65 15.53 9.19
N TYR A 303 -7.53 16.16 9.51
CA TYR A 303 -7.33 16.71 10.87
C TYR A 303 -8.31 17.85 11.19
N ILE A 304 -8.74 18.63 10.19
CA ILE A 304 -9.84 19.60 10.36
C ILE A 304 -11.16 18.88 10.65
N PHE A 305 -11.46 17.79 9.92
CA PHE A 305 -12.62 16.95 10.20
C PHE A 305 -12.59 16.41 11.64
N LEU A 306 -11.45 15.87 12.09
CA LEU A 306 -11.27 15.32 13.44
C LEU A 306 -11.48 16.38 14.53
N GLN A 307 -11.03 17.62 14.29
CA GLN A 307 -11.31 18.75 15.17
C GLN A 307 -12.81 19.06 15.24
N GLU A 308 -13.48 19.19 14.09
CA GLU A 308 -14.93 19.43 14.05
C GLU A 308 -15.75 18.29 14.66
N LYS A 309 -15.20 17.07 14.72
CA LYS A 309 -15.84 15.94 15.39
C LYS A 309 -15.51 15.85 16.89
N GLU A 310 -14.74 16.79 17.43
CA GLU A 310 -14.34 16.82 18.85
C GLU A 310 -13.43 15.64 19.26
N TYR A 311 -12.65 15.08 18.33
CA TYR A 311 -11.60 14.08 18.67
C TYR A 311 -10.29 14.74 19.09
N ILE A 312 -9.92 15.85 18.46
CA ILE A 312 -8.74 16.67 18.79
C ILE A 312 -9.17 18.11 19.03
N ASP A 313 -8.40 18.82 19.85
CA ASP A 313 -8.67 20.24 20.14
C ASP A 313 -8.10 21.16 19.05
N GLU A 314 -6.87 20.89 18.61
CA GLU A 314 -6.12 21.74 17.67
C GLU A 314 -5.47 20.90 16.55
N PRO A 315 -5.83 21.11 15.28
CA PRO A 315 -5.16 20.45 14.14
C PRO A 315 -3.83 21.11 13.75
N GLU A 316 -3.52 22.30 14.26
CA GLU A 316 -2.36 23.13 13.89
C GLU A 316 -1.01 22.43 14.02
N PRO A 317 -0.71 21.63 15.07
CA PRO A 317 0.57 20.94 15.18
C PRO A 317 0.82 19.98 13.99
N MET A 318 -0.19 19.17 13.64
CA MET A 318 -0.09 18.25 12.50
C MET A 318 -0.06 19.01 11.17
N LYS A 319 -0.90 20.04 11.00
CA LYS A 319 -0.90 20.87 9.79
C LYS A 319 0.46 21.51 9.56
N SER A 320 1.07 22.07 10.60
CA SER A 320 2.39 22.72 10.52
C SER A 320 3.49 21.71 10.17
N LEU A 321 3.43 20.51 10.74
CA LEU A 321 4.34 19.42 10.39
C LEU A 321 4.21 19.06 8.90
N LEU A 322 2.99 18.87 8.41
CA LEU A 322 2.72 18.56 7.01
C LEU A 322 3.14 19.71 6.07
N ASP A 323 2.91 20.96 6.44
CA ASP A 323 3.34 22.14 5.69
C ASP A 323 4.86 22.20 5.55
N SER A 324 5.59 21.82 6.61
CA SER A 324 7.05 21.77 6.57
C SER A 324 7.58 20.64 5.68
N PHE A 325 6.84 19.54 5.56
CA PHE A 325 7.25 18.37 4.81
C PHE A 325 6.81 18.40 3.33
N GLU A 326 5.74 19.11 2.99
CA GLU A 326 5.18 19.16 1.63
C GLU A 326 6.20 19.55 0.54
N PRO A 327 7.04 20.59 0.70
CA PRO A 327 8.05 20.93 -0.30
C PRO A 327 9.05 19.79 -0.54
N ILE A 328 9.44 19.08 0.52
CA ILE A 328 10.36 17.94 0.46
C ILE A 328 9.70 16.80 -0.30
N PHE A 329 8.42 16.50 0.00
CA PHE A 329 7.68 15.46 -0.70
C PHE A 329 7.53 15.76 -2.20
N ILE A 330 7.23 17.01 -2.56
CA ILE A 330 7.16 17.44 -3.96
C ILE A 330 8.51 17.28 -4.66
N GLU A 331 9.64 17.58 -4.00
CA GLU A 331 10.98 17.34 -4.56
C GLU A 331 11.24 15.84 -4.80
N ILE A 332 10.86 14.99 -3.84
CA ILE A 332 10.96 13.53 -3.99
C ILE A 332 10.15 13.06 -5.20
N LEU A 333 8.91 13.55 -5.36
CA LEU A 333 8.06 13.22 -6.51
C LEU A 333 8.65 13.70 -7.84
N ARG A 334 9.18 14.93 -7.88
CA ARG A 334 9.85 15.47 -9.08
C ARG A 334 11.08 14.67 -9.46
N LYS A 335 11.91 14.29 -8.49
CA LYS A 335 13.08 13.45 -8.75
C LYS A 335 12.69 12.07 -9.28
N ARG A 336 11.55 11.53 -8.82
CA ARG A 336 11.14 10.16 -9.13
C ARG A 336 10.28 10.04 -10.39
N PHE A 337 9.46 11.03 -10.69
CA PHE A 337 8.46 10.95 -11.74
C PHE A 337 8.55 12.10 -12.75
N GLY A 338 9.31 13.14 -12.41
CA GLY A 338 9.51 14.35 -13.21
C GLY A 338 10.48 14.20 -14.36
#